data_AF-A0A1I1YFK3-F1
#
_entry.id   AF-A0A1I1YFK3-F1
#
_cell.length_a   1.000
_cell.length_b   1.000
_cell.length_c   1.000
_cell.angle_alpha   90.00
_cell.angle_beta   90.00
_cell.angle_gamma   90.00
#
_symmetry.space_group_name_H-M   'P 1'
#
loop_
_entity.id
_entity.type
_entity.pdbx_description
1 polymer ?
#
loop_
_entity_poly.entity_id
_entity_poly.type
_entity_poly.pdbx_seq_one_letter_code
_entity_poly.pdbx_strand_id
1 'polypeptide(L)' 'MPPVPNLTSTGNVGKWTKAQFFATLRTGKTPSGHQIDNENMPWKMTAQYSDKELASLYQYFQSIR' A
#
# COMPACT_ATOMS: atom_id res chain seq x y z
N MET A 1 -16.78 9.36 -4.78
CA MET A 1 -15.69 8.37 -4.72
C MET A 1 -14.43 9.11 -4.31
N PRO A 2 -13.63 8.61 -3.35
CA PRO A 2 -12.36 9.24 -3.01
C PRO A 2 -11.41 9.21 -4.23
N PRO A 3 -10.49 10.18 -4.35
CA PRO A 3 -9.50 10.18 -5.43
C PRO A 3 -8.63 8.91 -5.34
N VAL A 4 -8.47 8.20 -6.46
CA VAL A 4 -7.62 7.00 -6.52
C VAL A 4 -6.16 7.45 -6.40
N PRO A 5 -5.41 7.00 -5.37
CA PRO A 5 -4.05 7.44 -5.15
C PRO A 5 -3.09 6.85 -6.19
N ASN A 6 -2.06 7.62 -6.54
CA ASN A 6 -0.96 7.11 -7.36
C ASN A 6 -0.10 6.14 -6.52
N LEU A 7 -0.03 4.89 -6.98
CA LEU A 7 0.72 3.79 -6.36
C LEU A 7 2.12 3.61 -6.96
N THR A 8 2.51 4.36 -8.00
CA THR A 8 3.84 4.26 -8.61
C THR A 8 4.93 4.92 -7.74
N SER A 9 6.18 4.79 -8.17
CA SER A 9 7.34 5.43 -7.52
C SER A 9 7.26 6.97 -7.45
N THR A 10 6.43 7.61 -8.29
CA THR A 10 6.21 9.05 -8.26
C THR A 10 5.09 9.46 -7.29
N GLY A 11 4.29 8.51 -6.82
CA GLY A 11 3.20 8.69 -5.85
C GLY A 11 3.65 8.66 -4.39
N ASN A 12 2.67 8.61 -3.48
CA ASN A 12 2.95 8.51 -2.04
C ASN A 12 3.60 7.18 -1.68
N VAL A 13 3.22 6.09 -2.36
CA VAL A 13 3.77 4.75 -2.15
C VAL A 13 5.27 4.71 -2.43
N GLY A 14 5.75 5.42 -3.46
CA GLY A 14 7.17 5.53 -3.77
C GLY A 14 8.02 6.13 -2.64
N LYS A 15 7.42 6.97 -1.80
CA LYS A 15 8.07 7.62 -0.66
C LYS A 15 8.06 6.75 0.61
N TRP A 16 7.28 5.68 0.63
CA TRP A 16 7.16 4.82 1.81
C TRP A 16 8.34 3.84 1.88
N THR A 17 8.80 3.57 3.09
CA THR A 17 9.70 2.44 3.31
C THR A 17 8.95 1.12 3.10
N LYS A 18 9.68 0.04 2.82
CA LYS A 18 9.09 -1.31 2.72
C LYS A 18 8.28 -1.67 3.97
N ALA A 19 8.78 -1.33 5.16
CA ALA A 19 8.07 -1.59 6.43
C ALA A 19 6.76 -0.79 6.54
N GLN A 20 6.76 0.48 6.12
CA GLN A 20 5.57 1.32 6.09
C GLN A 20 4.53 0.80 5.09
N PHE A 21 4.96 0.35 3.92
CA PHE A 21 4.08 -0.26 2.92
C PHE A 21 3.42 -1.54 3.47
N PHE A 22 4.21 -2.41 4.12
CA PHE A 22 3.71 -3.64 4.74
C PHE A 22 2.71 -3.33 5.84
N ALA A 23 3.06 -2.43 6.76
CA ALA A 23 2.16 -2.03 7.85
C ALA A 23 0.83 -1.49 7.31
N THR A 24 0.88 -0.70 6.23
CA THR A 24 -0.32 -0.15 5.59
C THR A 24 -1.20 -1.26 5.02
N LEU A 25 -0.64 -2.24 4.29
CA LEU A 25 -1.43 -3.33 3.72
C LEU A 25 -1.94 -4.34 4.75
N ARG A 26 -1.29 -4.43 5.92
CA ARG A 26 -1.72 -5.29 7.04
C ARG A 26 -2.78 -4.65 7.93
N THR A 27 -2.72 -3.33 8.13
CA THR A 27 -3.56 -2.62 9.12
C THR A 27 -4.59 -1.67 8.48
N GLY A 28 -4.43 -1.37 7.19
CA GLY A 28 -5.16 -0.31 6.52
C GLY A 28 -4.75 1.10 6.95
N LYS A 29 -3.74 1.27 7.82
CA LYS A 29 -3.31 2.60 8.28
C LYS A 29 -2.07 3.06 7.52
N THR A 30 -2.22 4.16 6.79
CA THR A 30 -1.12 4.78 6.05
C THR A 30 -0.11 5.48 6.98
N PRO A 31 1.12 5.77 6.51
CA PRO A 31 2.12 6.48 7.32
C PRO A 31 1.72 7.91 7.70
N SER A 32 0.81 8.53 6.93
CA SER A 32 0.22 9.83 7.27
C SER A 32 -0.89 9.74 8.33
N GLY A 33 -1.21 8.53 8.82
CA GLY A 33 -2.22 8.29 9.83
C GLY A 33 -3.64 8.10 9.27
N HIS A 34 -3.84 8.22 7.95
CA HIS A 34 -5.14 7.99 7.33
C HIS A 34 -5.51 6.51 7.36
N GLN A 35 -6.75 6.21 7.79
CA GLN A 35 -7.33 4.87 7.79
C GLN A 35 -8.01 4.62 6.44
N ILE A 36 -7.55 3.59 5.74
CA ILE A 36 -8.11 3.14 4.48
C ILE A 36 -9.48 2.51 4.75
N ASP A 37 -10.46 2.99 4.00
CA ASP A 37 -11.79 2.40 3.95
C ASP A 37 -11.77 1.09 3.16
N ASN A 38 -12.19 0.00 3.81
CA ASN A 38 -12.19 -1.33 3.22
C ASN A 38 -13.20 -1.48 2.07
N GLU A 39 -14.26 -0.66 2.02
CA GLU A 39 -15.24 -0.68 0.93
C GLU A 39 -14.66 -0.11 -0.36
N ASN A 40 -13.79 0.90 -0.24
CA ASN A 40 -13.14 1.55 -1.37
C ASN A 40 -11.83 0.86 -1.78
N MET A 41 -11.12 0.26 -0.83
CA MET A 41 -9.90 -0.52 -1.06
C MET A 41 -9.87 -1.71 -0.10
N PRO A 42 -9.99 -2.97 -0.58
CA PRO A 42 -10.13 -4.16 0.27
C PRO A 42 -8.81 -4.57 0.94
N TRP A 43 -8.28 -3.72 1.80
CA TRP A 43 -6.99 -3.93 2.48
C TRP A 43 -7.01 -5.15 3.40
N LYS A 44 -8.18 -5.58 3.90
CA LYS A 44 -8.31 -6.82 4.70
C LYS A 44 -7.92 -8.06 3.90
N MET A 45 -8.12 -8.04 2.58
CA MET A 45 -7.66 -9.12 1.69
C MET A 45 -6.14 -9.10 1.58
N THR A 46 -5.55 -7.92 1.32
CA THR A 46 -4.09 -7.77 1.21
C THR A 46 -3.38 -8.04 2.54
N ALA A 47 -4.07 -7.89 3.68
CA ALA A 47 -3.52 -8.20 4.99
C ALA A 47 -3.21 -9.69 5.18
N GLN A 48 -3.83 -10.57 4.38
CA GLN A 48 -3.60 -12.02 4.41
C GLN A 48 -2.44 -12.45 3.51
N TYR A 49 -1.85 -11.55 2.73
CA TYR A 49 -0.73 -11.90 1.85
C TYR A 49 0.50 -12.25 2.66
N SER A 50 1.29 -13.17 2.11
CA SER A 50 2.62 -13.49 2.62
C SER A 50 3.56 -12.30 2.44
N ASP A 51 4.61 -12.25 3.26
CA ASP A 51 5.62 -11.19 3.17
C ASP A 51 6.34 -11.20 1.83
N LYS A 52 6.41 -12.35 1.15
CA LYS A 52 6.98 -12.47 -0.20
C LYS A 52 6.09 -11.78 -1.23
N GLU A 53 4.78 -11.98 -1.17
CA GLU A 53 3.82 -11.32 -2.07
C GLU A 53 3.84 -9.80 -1.86
N LEU A 54 3.81 -9.35 -0.61
CA LEU A 54 3.92 -7.93 -0.27
C LEU A 54 5.24 -7.32 -0.74
N ALA A 55 6.35 -8.08 -0.66
CA ALA A 55 7.64 -7.63 -1.16
C ALA A 55 7.64 -7.47 -2.68
N SER A 56 7.07 -8.43 -3.42
CA SER A 56 6.96 -8.37 -4.87
C SER A 56 6.10 -7.19 -5.32
N LEU A 57 4.97 -6.93 -4.65
CA LEU A 57 4.12 -5.77 -4.94
C LEU A 57 4.88 -4.45 -4.71
N TYR A 58 5.57 -4.32 -3.59
CA TYR A 58 6.39 -3.14 -3.30
C TYR A 58 7.46 -2.91 -4.38
N GLN A 59 8.19 -3.97 -4.76
CA GLN A 59 9.21 -3.88 -5.81
C GLN A 59 8.62 -3.48 -7.16
N TYR A 60 7.46 -4.03 -7.51
CA TYR A 60 6.75 -3.67 -8.74
C TYR A 60 6.32 -2.20 -8.74
N PHE A 61 5.72 -1.72 -7.66
CA PHE A 61 5.31 -0.31 -7.55
C PHE A 61 6.48 0.66 -7.60
N GLN A 62 7.64 0.27 -7.06
CA GLN A 62 8.86 1.06 -7.13
C GLN A 62 9.53 1.04 -8.51
N SER A 63 9.26 0.05 -9.36
CA SER A 63 9.85 -0.03 -10.70
C SER A 63 9.09 0.81 -11.74
N ILE A 64 7.81 1.09 -11.51
CA ILE A 64 6.95 1.88 -12.39
C ILE A 64 6.89 3.34 -11.98
N ARG A 65 6.74 4.27 -12.94
CA ARG A 65 6.71 5.74 -12.74
C ARG A 65 5.36 6.32 -13.07
#